data_AF-V6L3R8-F1
#
_entry.id   AF-V6L3R8-F1
#
_cell.length_a   1.000
_cell.length_b   1.000
_cell.length_c   1.000
_cell.angle_alpha   90.00
_cell.angle_beta   90.00
_cell.angle_gamma   90.00
#
_symmetry.space_group_name_H-M   'P 1'
#
loop_
_entity.id
_entity.type
_entity.pdbx_description
1 polymer ?
#
loop_
_entity_poly.entity_id
_entity_poly.type
_entity_poly.pdbx_seq_one_letter_code
_entity_poly.pdbx_strand_id
1 'polypeptide(L)'
;MLMRGTRRWSVLYSDTGRLALASATPEERSAVIDFEASLAAHPHVGEEYADRAGGIRVARCDVAGRPAWTSVLYRVDEAETEEVSIVAIISGP
;
A
#
# COMPACT_ATOMS: atom_id res chain seq x y z
N MET A 1 -4.77 -32.53 -3.67
CA MET A 1 -5.21 -31.12 -3.81
C MET A 1 -4.88 -30.42 -2.51
N LEU A 2 -3.68 -29.83 -2.42
CA LEU A 2 -3.26 -29.13 -1.20
C LEU A 2 -4.06 -27.84 -1.11
N MET A 3 -4.82 -27.67 -0.03
CA MET A 3 -5.40 -26.37 0.30
C MET A 3 -4.23 -25.40 0.49
N ARG A 4 -4.04 -24.48 -0.46
CA ARG A 4 -3.21 -23.29 -0.25
C ARG A 4 -3.89 -22.54 0.89
N GLY A 5 -3.39 -22.71 2.11
CA GLY A 5 -3.77 -21.83 3.23
C GLY A 5 -3.66 -20.39 2.75
N THR A 6 -4.57 -19.52 3.18
CA THR A 6 -4.65 -18.11 2.80
C THR A 6 -3.32 -17.40 3.05
N ARG A 7 -2.41 -17.47 2.08
CA ARG A 7 -1.07 -16.90 2.17
C ARG A 7 -1.23 -15.42 1.98
N ARG A 8 -0.97 -14.67 3.05
CA ARG A 8 -0.99 -13.22 3.04
C ARG A 8 0.41 -12.71 2.70
N TRP A 9 0.46 -11.72 1.84
CA TRP A 9 1.69 -11.04 1.45
C TRP A 9 2.23 -10.25 2.63
N SER A 10 3.54 -10.20 2.75
CA SER A 10 4.21 -9.37 3.76
C SER A 10 4.18 -7.92 3.32
N VAL A 11 3.61 -7.02 4.13
CA VAL A 11 3.58 -5.58 3.86
C VAL A 11 4.71 -4.91 4.62
N LEU A 12 5.59 -4.24 3.89
CA LEU A 12 6.77 -3.57 4.40
C LEU A 12 6.73 -2.08 4.04
N TYR A 13 7.48 -1.29 4.78
CA TYR A 13 7.68 0.12 4.48
C TYR A 13 9.14 0.38 4.11
N SER A 14 9.33 1.10 3.02
CA SER A 14 10.61 1.77 2.75
C SER A 14 10.87 2.87 3.78
N ASP A 15 12.09 3.40 3.84
CA ASP A 15 12.40 4.51 4.74
C ASP A 15 11.55 5.76 4.44
N THR A 16 11.32 6.05 3.15
CA THR A 16 10.42 7.14 2.73
C THR A 16 8.97 6.88 3.16
N GLY A 17 8.49 5.64 3.01
CA GLY A 17 7.15 5.23 3.45
C GLY A 17 6.99 5.36 4.97
N ARG A 18 7.99 4.94 5.75
CA ARG A 18 8.01 5.08 7.22
C ARG A 18 7.95 6.54 7.64
N LEU A 19 8.74 7.41 7.01
CA LEU A 19 8.74 8.85 7.29
C LEU A 19 7.37 9.46 6.96
N ALA A 20 6.78 9.10 5.82
CA ALA A 20 5.47 9.60 5.42
C ALA A 20 4.37 9.18 6.41
N LEU A 21 4.37 7.91 6.85
CA LEU A 21 3.42 7.40 7.84
C LEU A 21 3.57 8.09 9.21
N ALA A 22 4.82 8.39 9.61
CA ALA A 22 5.11 9.10 10.84
C ALA A 22 4.60 10.55 10.81
N SER A 23 4.67 11.22 9.65
CA SER A 23 4.16 12.58 9.45
C SER A 23 2.66 12.67 9.22
N ALA A 24 1.99 11.55 8.90
CA ALA A 24 0.57 11.51 8.63
C ALA A 24 -0.26 11.82 9.87
N THR A 25 -1.44 12.42 9.67
CA THR A 25 -2.44 12.61 10.72
C THR A 25 -2.94 11.26 11.27
N PRO A 26 -3.53 11.23 12.48
CA PRO A 26 -4.08 10.00 13.05
C PRO A 26 -5.09 9.29 12.12
N GLU A 27 -5.94 10.05 11.44
CA GLU A 27 -6.96 9.53 10.52
C GLU A 27 -6.34 8.91 9.28
N GLU A 28 -5.35 9.57 8.69
CA GLU A 28 -4.62 9.06 7.52
C GLU A 28 -3.83 7.80 7.88
N ARG A 29 -3.18 7.79 9.05
CA ARG A 29 -2.46 6.62 9.55
C ARG A 29 -3.40 5.44 9.75
N SER A 30 -4.57 5.67 10.34
CA SER A 30 -5.58 4.63 10.49
C SER A 30 -6.01 4.08 9.14
N ALA A 31 -6.31 4.94 8.18
CA ALA A 31 -6.72 4.52 6.83
C ALA A 31 -5.63 3.72 6.11
N VAL A 32 -4.36 4.10 6.25
CA VAL A 32 -3.24 3.36 5.68
C VAL A 32 -3.07 1.99 6.34
N ILE A 33 -3.18 1.91 7.67
CA ILE A 33 -3.10 0.62 8.41
C ILE A 33 -4.25 -0.31 8.00
N ASP A 34 -5.47 0.20 7.89
CA ASP A 34 -6.61 -0.59 7.40
C ASP A 34 -6.37 -1.07 5.96
N PHE A 35 -5.74 -0.23 5.13
CA PHE A 35 -5.37 -0.58 3.77
C PHE A 35 -4.27 -1.65 3.69
N GLU A 36 -3.35 -1.74 4.66
CA GLU A 36 -2.33 -2.82 4.70
C GLU A 36 -2.97 -4.21 4.68
N ALA A 37 -4.07 -4.41 5.42
CA ALA A 37 -4.79 -5.68 5.43
C ALA A 37 -5.36 -6.03 4.05
N SER A 38 -5.82 -5.02 3.31
CA SER A 38 -6.26 -5.17 1.92
C SER A 38 -5.09 -5.53 1.01
N LEU A 39 -3.95 -4.83 1.11
CA LEU A 39 -2.74 -5.12 0.33
C LEU A 39 -2.19 -6.52 0.59
N ALA A 40 -2.18 -6.97 1.84
CA ALA A 40 -1.71 -8.30 2.21
C ALA A 40 -2.57 -9.42 1.58
N ALA A 41 -3.85 -9.16 1.33
CA ALA A 41 -4.76 -10.11 0.69
C ALA A 41 -4.83 -9.94 -0.84
N HIS A 42 -4.69 -8.71 -1.33
CA HIS A 42 -4.89 -8.29 -2.72
C HIS A 42 -3.77 -7.32 -3.15
N PRO A 43 -2.53 -7.80 -3.35
CA PRO A 43 -1.39 -6.95 -3.65
C PRO A 43 -1.58 -6.10 -4.93
N HIS A 44 -2.41 -6.52 -5.88
CA HIS A 44 -2.63 -5.80 -7.14
C HIS A 44 -3.83 -4.84 -7.14
N VAL A 45 -4.41 -4.51 -5.98
CA VAL A 45 -5.63 -3.67 -5.89
C VAL A 45 -5.46 -2.25 -6.46
N GLY A 46 -4.26 -1.66 -6.34
CA GLY A 46 -3.94 -0.36 -6.90
C GLY A 46 -3.70 -0.39 -8.40
N GLU A 47 -3.79 0.77 -9.05
CA GLU A 47 -3.52 0.95 -10.48
C GLU A 47 -2.01 1.03 -10.71
N GLU A 48 -1.53 0.47 -11.82
CA GLU A 48 -0.12 0.59 -12.18
C GLU A 48 0.20 1.99 -12.71
N TYR A 49 1.24 2.61 -12.18
CA TYR A 49 1.69 3.93 -12.59
C TYR A 49 2.65 3.79 -13.78
N ALA A 50 2.06 3.55 -14.96
CA ALA A 50 2.78 3.21 -16.20
C ALA A 50 3.90 4.20 -16.59
N ASP A 51 3.77 5.47 -16.20
CA ASP A 51 4.73 6.52 -16.53
C ASP A 51 5.96 6.56 -15.61
N ARG A 52 6.04 5.70 -14.58
CA ARG A 52 7.24 5.59 -13.73
C ARG A 52 7.91 4.24 -13.84
N ALA A 53 9.22 4.28 -14.09
CA ALA A 53 10.08 3.11 -14.06
C ALA A 53 9.98 2.39 -12.70
N GLY A 54 9.87 1.05 -12.75
CA GLY A 54 10.01 0.20 -11.58
C GLY A 54 8.71 -0.25 -10.90
N GLY A 55 7.64 -0.47 -11.67
CA GLY A 55 6.47 -1.25 -11.23
C GLY A 55 5.72 -0.66 -10.02
N ILE A 56 5.69 0.67 -9.91
CA ILE A 56 4.97 1.34 -8.82
C ILE A 56 3.48 1.26 -9.11
N ARG A 57 2.71 0.88 -8.09
CA ARG A 57 1.26 0.91 -8.06
C ARG A 57 0.78 2.03 -7.13
N VAL A 58 -0.38 2.58 -7.44
CA VAL A 58 -1.04 3.61 -6.64
C VAL A 58 -2.43 3.13 -6.26
N ALA A 59 -2.71 3.14 -4.97
CA ALA A 59 -4.06 2.98 -4.45
C ALA A 59 -4.48 4.25 -3.72
N ARG A 60 -5.78 4.52 -3.68
CA ARG A 60 -6.35 5.65 -2.95
C ARG A 60 -7.14 5.13 -1.76
N CYS A 61 -6.93 5.75 -0.61
CA CYS A 61 -7.59 5.44 0.65
C CYS A 61 -8.57 6.55 0.99
N ASP A 62 -9.75 6.15 1.46
CA ASP A 62 -10.71 7.05 2.06
C ASP A 62 -10.25 7.39 3.47
N VAL A 63 -10.31 8.67 3.86
CA VAL A 63 -9.83 9.14 5.16
C VAL A 63 -10.93 9.91 5.85
N ALA A 64 -11.39 9.42 7.01
CA ALA A 64 -12.45 10.06 7.80
C ALA A 64 -13.71 10.43 6.96
N GLY A 65 -14.12 9.52 6.07
CA GLY A 65 -15.26 9.72 5.16
C GLY A 65 -14.98 10.63 3.96
N ARG A 66 -13.75 11.11 3.77
CA ARG A 66 -13.31 11.84 2.58
C ARG A 66 -12.79 10.83 1.55
N PRO A 67 -13.46 10.68 0.40
CA PRO A 67 -13.10 9.65 -0.55
C PRO A 67 -11.76 9.96 -1.23
N ALA A 68 -10.94 8.93 -1.42
CA ALA A 68 -9.71 8.98 -2.19
C ALA A 68 -8.73 10.09 -1.75
N TRP A 69 -8.71 10.42 -0.46
CA TRP A 69 -7.95 11.52 0.10
C TRP A 69 -6.44 11.24 0.14
N THR A 70 -6.04 10.02 0.50
CA THR A 70 -4.63 9.66 0.64
C THR A 70 -4.23 8.65 -0.43
N SER A 71 -3.14 8.90 -1.14
CA SER A 71 -2.57 7.97 -2.10
C SER A 71 -1.43 7.17 -1.47
N VAL A 72 -1.51 5.84 -1.57
CA VAL A 72 -0.45 4.91 -1.15
C VAL A 72 0.26 4.41 -2.40
N LEU A 73 1.53 4.73 -2.51
CA LEU A 73 2.40 4.24 -3.58
C LEU A 73 3.16 3.03 -3.05
N TYR A 74 3.13 1.94 -3.81
CA TYR A 74 3.76 0.70 -3.38
C TYR A 74 4.27 -0.13 -4.56
N ARG A 75 5.12 -1.12 -4.25
CA ARG A 75 5.62 -2.11 -5.21
C ARG A 75 5.22 -3.50 -4.76
N VAL A 76 5.09 -4.41 -5.72
CA VAL A 76 4.82 -5.83 -5.46
C VAL A 76 6.03 -6.63 -5.97
N ASP A 77 6.63 -7.42 -5.08
CA ASP A 77 7.68 -8.37 -5.42
C ASP A 77 7.12 -9.78 -5.36
N GLU A 78 6.70 -10.29 -6.52
CA GLU A 78 6.18 -11.65 -6.67
C GLU A 78 7.28 -12.69 -6.89
N ALA A 79 8.47 -12.25 -7.33
CA ALA A 79 9.48 -13.14 -7.88
C ALA A 79 10.27 -13.86 -6.79
N GLU A 80 10.51 -13.20 -5.66
CA GLU A 80 11.39 -13.75 -4.62
C GLU A 80 10.69 -13.94 -3.26
N THR A 81 9.81 -13.03 -2.83
CA THR A 81 9.41 -12.97 -1.41
C THR A 81 7.91 -12.87 -1.13
N GLU A 82 7.06 -12.67 -2.14
CA GLU A 82 5.63 -12.35 -1.96
C GLU A 82 5.45 -11.13 -1.02
N GLU A 83 6.16 -10.05 -1.34
CA GLU A 83 6.20 -8.82 -0.53
C GLU A 83 5.53 -7.63 -1.23
N VAL A 84 4.90 -6.78 -0.43
CA VAL A 84 4.40 -5.46 -0.84
C VAL A 84 5.21 -4.41 -0.10
N SER A 85 5.92 -3.56 -0.83
CA SER A 85 6.70 -2.47 -0.24
C SER A 85 6.01 -1.13 -0.45
N ILE A 86 5.50 -0.51 0.61
CA ILE A 86 4.97 0.86 0.60
C ILE A 86 6.14 1.84 0.50
N VAL A 87 6.18 2.57 -0.62
CA VAL A 87 7.29 3.47 -0.98
C VAL A 87 7.00 4.93 -0.62
N ALA A 88 5.74 5.35 -0.68
CA ALA A 88 5.33 6.70 -0.29
C ALA A 88 3.85 6.75 0.09
N ILE A 89 3.51 7.71 0.93
CA ILE A 89 2.13 8.08 1.28
C ILE A 89 2.00 9.56 0.95
N ILE A 90 1.01 9.92 0.13
CA ILE A 90 0.77 11.28 -0.32
C ILE A 90 -0.64 11.66 0.12
N SER A 91 -0.73 12.56 1.11
CA SER A 91 -1.99 13.13 1.56
C SER A 91 -2.56 14.12 0.53
N GLY A 92 -3.88 14.23 0.50
CA GLY A 92 -4.59 15.23 -0.30
C GLY A 92 -4.28 16.68 0.13
N PRO A 93 -4.53 17.65 -0.76
CA PRO A 93 -4.31 19.08 -0.51
C PRO A 93 -5.30 19.70 0.47
#